data_AF-A0A1G8LB56-F1
#
_entry.id   AF-A0A1G8LB56-F1
#
_cell.length_a   1.000
_cell.length_b   1.000
_cell.length_c   1.000
_cell.angle_alpha   90.00
_cell.angle_beta   90.00
_cell.angle_gamma   90.00
#
_symmetry.space_group_name_H-M   'P 1'
#
loop_
_entity.id
_entity.type
_entity.pdbx_description
1 polymer ?
#
loop_
_entity_poly.entity_id
_entity_poly.type
_entity_poly.pdbx_seq_one_letter_code
_entity_poly.pdbx_strand_id
1 'polypeptide(L)'
;MAGSETHYTLPRASFDKPVKLLIVVAPYYKDIADNMIAGATAEIEAAGGTWDIVEVPGALEIPTAIGMAERLSNFDGYVALGCVIRGETTHYDTVCNDSSRGITLLGLQGLCIGNGILTVENRKQAEVRADPKDQNKGGGAAAAALHLVALARKWGAPRAGVGFQPARDEYQIAGQSKDNTSA
;
A
#
# COMPACT_ATOMS: atom_id res chain seq x y z
N MET A 1 13.87 18.69 17.72
CA MET A 1 12.87 19.12 18.72
C MET A 1 11.50 18.58 18.33
N ALA A 2 11.31 17.27 18.48
CA ALA A 2 10.02 16.56 18.40
C ALA A 2 10.09 15.27 19.26
N GLY A 3 10.95 15.26 20.28
CA GLY A 3 11.23 14.07 21.11
C GLY A 3 10.37 13.99 22.37
N SER A 4 9.39 14.89 22.53
CA SER A 4 8.58 15.02 23.75
C SER A 4 7.08 15.02 23.48
N GLU A 5 6.64 14.75 22.25
CA GLU A 5 5.22 14.64 21.93
C GLU A 5 4.82 13.17 21.80
N THR A 6 3.84 12.76 22.60
CA THR A 6 3.27 11.42 22.52
C THR A 6 2.40 11.33 21.27
N HIS A 7 2.84 10.60 20.25
CA HIS A 7 2.04 10.35 19.06
C HIS A 7 0.94 9.33 19.34
N TYR A 8 -0.32 9.72 19.10
CA TYR A 8 -1.42 8.76 19.10
C TYR A 8 -1.24 7.76 17.96
N THR A 9 -1.34 6.47 18.28
CA THR A 9 -1.25 5.37 17.32
C THR A 9 -2.59 4.66 17.25
N LEU A 10 -3.08 4.41 16.04
CA LEU A 10 -4.32 3.65 15.85
C LEU A 10 -4.13 2.21 16.35
N PRO A 11 -5.20 1.56 16.88
CA PRO A 11 -5.18 0.13 17.12
C PRO A 11 -4.87 -0.62 15.82
N ARG A 12 -4.02 -1.66 15.91
CA ARG A 12 -3.65 -2.49 14.75
C ARG A 12 -4.90 -3.02 14.03
N ALA A 13 -4.87 -2.99 12.70
CA ALA A 13 -5.93 -3.56 11.88
C ALA A 13 -6.06 -5.07 12.11
N SER A 14 -7.29 -5.58 12.17
CA SER A 14 -7.60 -7.01 12.25
C SER A 14 -8.32 -7.48 10.98
N PHE A 15 -8.14 -8.75 10.64
CA PHE A 15 -8.69 -9.33 9.41
C PHE A 15 -9.29 -10.71 9.66
N ASP A 16 -10.53 -10.92 9.21
CA ASP A 16 -11.21 -12.22 9.25
C ASP A 16 -10.79 -13.14 8.08
N LYS A 17 -10.07 -12.58 7.10
CA LYS A 17 -9.54 -13.28 5.92
C LYS A 17 -8.05 -12.96 5.78
N PRO A 18 -7.24 -13.88 5.25
CA PRO A 18 -5.81 -13.64 5.02
C PRO A 18 -5.58 -12.32 4.28
N VAL A 19 -4.53 -11.59 4.64
CA VAL A 19 -4.09 -10.38 3.96
C VAL A 19 -2.66 -10.58 3.46
N LYS A 20 -2.41 -10.23 2.20
CA LYS A 20 -1.08 -10.31 1.58
C LYS A 20 -0.67 -8.95 1.05
N LEU A 21 0.46 -8.42 1.53
CA LEU A 21 1.01 -7.16 1.03
C LEU A 21 2.24 -7.40 0.14
N LEU A 22 2.51 -6.47 -0.76
CA LEU A 22 3.79 -6.37 -1.44
C LEU A 22 4.60 -5.20 -0.88
N ILE A 23 5.82 -5.48 -0.43
CA ILE A 23 6.79 -4.44 -0.07
C ILE A 23 7.64 -4.15 -1.31
N VAL A 24 7.58 -2.92 -1.81
CA VAL A 24 8.42 -2.44 -2.90
C VAL A 24 9.48 -1.52 -2.29
N VAL A 25 10.74 -1.93 -2.34
CA VAL A 25 11.84 -1.22 -1.67
C VAL A 25 12.88 -0.70 -2.67
N ALA A 26 13.34 0.53 -2.45
CA ALA A 26 14.51 1.09 -3.11
C ALA A 26 15.71 1.12 -2.13
N PRO A 27 16.60 0.10 -2.14
CA PRO A 27 17.62 -0.10 -1.11
C PRO A 27 18.91 0.72 -1.36
N TYR A 28 18.80 1.98 -1.78
CA TYR A 28 19.96 2.85 -2.05
C TYR A 28 20.90 2.99 -0.84
N TYR A 29 20.32 2.99 0.37
CA TYR A 29 21.04 2.89 1.64
C TYR A 29 20.63 1.57 2.33
N LYS A 30 21.41 0.52 2.12
CA LYS A 30 21.02 -0.86 2.46
C LYS A 30 20.67 -1.07 3.92
N ASP A 31 21.47 -0.55 4.85
CA ASP A 31 21.23 -0.63 6.29
C ASP A 31 19.95 0.10 6.73
N ILE A 32 19.65 1.25 6.13
CA ILE A 32 18.40 1.98 6.36
C ILE A 32 17.21 1.18 5.81
N ALA A 33 17.35 0.62 4.61
CA ALA A 33 16.33 -0.20 3.98
C ALA A 33 16.04 -1.47 4.80
N ASP A 34 17.07 -2.15 5.32
CA ASP A 34 16.93 -3.36 6.12
C ASP A 34 16.15 -3.10 7.41
N ASN A 35 16.42 -1.98 8.08
CA ASN A 35 15.66 -1.55 9.23
C ASN A 35 14.20 -1.24 8.88
N MET A 36 13.95 -0.54 7.76
CA MET A 36 12.58 -0.26 7.30
C MET A 36 11.82 -1.54 6.94
N ILE A 37 12.47 -2.51 6.29
CA ILE A 37 11.90 -3.82 5.96
C ILE A 37 11.59 -4.59 7.25
N ALA A 38 12.51 -4.63 8.21
CA ALA A 38 12.30 -5.32 9.49
C ALA A 38 11.09 -4.75 10.24
N GLY A 39 10.96 -3.41 10.28
CA GLY A 39 9.79 -2.75 10.85
C GLY A 39 8.49 -3.09 10.12
N ALA A 40 8.49 -3.05 8.79
CA ALA A 40 7.32 -3.33 7.96
C ALA A 40 6.85 -4.79 8.08
N THR A 41 7.77 -5.74 7.93
CA THR A 41 7.49 -7.19 8.00
C THR A 41 6.95 -7.59 9.37
N ALA A 42 7.56 -7.10 10.46
CA ALA A 42 7.10 -7.34 11.82
C ALA A 42 5.66 -6.83 12.05
N GLU A 43 5.30 -5.66 11.50
CA GLU A 43 3.94 -5.12 11.62
C GLU A 43 2.92 -5.93 10.81
N ILE A 44 3.29 -6.38 9.61
CA ILE A 44 2.43 -7.24 8.77
C ILE A 44 2.16 -8.58 9.46
N GLU A 45 3.20 -9.22 9.98
CA GLU A 45 3.09 -10.49 10.70
C GLU A 45 2.30 -10.34 11.99
N ALA A 46 2.49 -9.25 12.73
CA ALA A 46 1.72 -8.95 13.94
C ALA A 46 0.22 -8.72 13.66
N ALA A 47 -0.16 -8.39 12.42
CA ALA A 47 -1.55 -8.32 11.97
C ALA A 47 -2.08 -9.65 11.41
N GLY A 48 -1.28 -10.72 11.44
CA GLY A 48 -1.61 -12.02 10.84
C GLY A 48 -1.53 -12.04 9.31
N GLY A 49 -0.87 -11.05 8.71
CA GLY A 49 -0.66 -10.94 7.28
C GLY A 49 0.56 -11.70 6.78
N THR A 50 0.65 -11.81 5.45
CA THR A 50 1.83 -12.31 4.72
C THR A 50 2.36 -11.24 3.80
N TRP A 51 3.61 -11.38 3.37
CA TRP A 51 4.28 -10.38 2.56
C TRP A 51 5.22 -11.01 1.53
N ASP A 52 5.36 -10.33 0.38
CA ASP A 52 6.48 -10.52 -0.54
C ASP A 52 7.31 -9.23 -0.60
N ILE A 53 8.57 -9.32 -1.01
CA ILE A 53 9.46 -8.17 -1.23
C ILE A 53 9.95 -8.16 -2.66
N VAL A 54 9.96 -6.98 -3.28
CA VAL A 54 10.69 -6.72 -4.53
C VAL A 54 11.56 -5.48 -4.38
N GLU A 55 12.74 -5.52 -4.98
CA GLU A 55 13.66 -4.40 -5.00
C GLU A 55 13.57 -3.64 -6.33
N VAL A 56 13.66 -2.32 -6.26
CA VAL A 56 13.79 -1.43 -7.41
C VAL A 56 15.04 -0.55 -7.25
N PRO A 57 15.64 -0.04 -8.35
CA PRO A 57 16.89 0.71 -8.26
C PRO A 57 16.80 2.01 -7.44
N GLY A 58 15.67 2.71 -7.50
CA GLY A 58 15.48 4.01 -6.85
C GLY A 58 14.03 4.29 -6.47
N ALA A 59 13.84 5.37 -5.70
CA ALA A 59 12.51 5.75 -5.20
C ALA A 59 11.54 6.16 -6.31
N LEU A 60 12.04 6.61 -7.46
CA LEU A 60 11.24 6.97 -8.64
C LEU A 60 10.56 5.77 -9.29
N GLU A 61 11.14 4.58 -9.14
CA GLU A 61 10.59 3.35 -9.73
C GLU A 61 9.52 2.69 -8.86
N ILE A 62 9.45 3.04 -7.57
CA ILE A 62 8.50 2.44 -6.61
C ILE A 62 7.04 2.55 -7.09
N PRO A 63 6.51 3.73 -7.49
CA PRO A 63 5.13 3.82 -7.98
C PRO A 63 4.89 2.93 -9.20
N THR A 64 5.83 2.89 -10.15
CA THR A 64 5.70 2.08 -11.35
C THR A 64 5.64 0.59 -11.03
N ALA A 65 6.51 0.11 -10.13
CA ALA A 65 6.52 -1.29 -9.69
C ALA A 65 5.22 -1.67 -8.96
N ILE A 66 4.69 -0.80 -8.10
CA ILE A 66 3.38 -1.00 -7.47
C ILE A 66 2.27 -1.10 -8.54
N GLY A 67 2.24 -0.17 -9.49
CA GLY A 67 1.26 -0.20 -10.57
C GLY A 67 1.37 -1.43 -11.46
N MET A 68 2.58 -1.97 -11.67
CA MET A 68 2.78 -3.25 -12.36
C MET A 68 2.22 -4.42 -11.55
N ALA A 69 2.53 -4.48 -10.26
CA ALA A 69 2.07 -5.54 -9.38
C ALA A 69 0.54 -5.58 -9.26
N GLU A 70 -0.12 -4.42 -9.15
CA GLU A 70 -1.58 -4.33 -9.10
C GLU A 70 -2.27 -4.94 -10.33
N ARG A 71 -1.67 -4.80 -11.52
CA ARG A 71 -2.26 -5.34 -12.75
C ARG A 71 -1.94 -6.81 -12.99
N LEU A 72 -0.83 -7.30 -12.46
CA LEU A 72 -0.21 -8.56 -12.86
C LEU A 72 -0.09 -9.58 -11.72
N SER A 73 -0.51 -9.22 -10.51
CA SER A 73 -0.35 -10.04 -9.31
C SER A 73 -1.51 -9.85 -8.34
N ASN A 74 -1.56 -10.66 -7.29
CA ASN A 74 -2.67 -10.71 -6.34
C ASN A 74 -2.19 -10.27 -4.94
N PHE A 75 -2.09 -8.97 -4.73
CA PHE A 75 -1.80 -8.36 -3.43
C PHE A 75 -3.01 -7.54 -2.96
N ASP A 76 -3.27 -7.53 -1.66
CA ASP A 76 -4.33 -6.72 -1.07
C ASP A 76 -3.92 -5.26 -0.88
N GLY A 77 -2.61 -5.00 -0.78
CA GLY A 77 -2.04 -3.67 -0.58
C GLY A 77 -0.53 -3.65 -0.72
N TYR A 78 0.04 -2.45 -0.59
CA TYR A 78 1.43 -2.19 -0.93
C TYR A 78 2.12 -1.34 0.13
N VAL A 79 3.40 -1.60 0.35
CA VAL A 79 4.26 -0.79 1.22
C VAL A 79 5.40 -0.26 0.37
N ALA A 80 5.45 1.06 0.20
CA ALA A 80 6.49 1.76 -0.54
C ALA A 80 7.63 2.15 0.41
N LEU A 81 8.80 1.53 0.30
CA LEU A 81 9.94 1.80 1.19
C LEU A 81 11.13 2.39 0.41
N GLY A 82 11.72 3.44 0.94
CA GLY A 82 12.91 4.05 0.36
C GLY A 82 13.51 5.10 1.27
N CYS A 83 14.68 5.60 0.91
CA CYS A 83 15.30 6.71 1.63
C CYS A 83 16.05 7.62 0.66
N VAL A 84 15.72 8.91 0.72
CA VAL A 84 16.33 9.99 -0.05
C VAL A 84 16.92 10.97 0.96
N ILE A 85 18.23 11.15 0.91
CA ILE A 85 18.97 12.08 1.77
C ILE A 85 19.36 13.28 0.90
N ARG A 86 19.13 14.51 1.40
CA ARG A 86 19.48 15.73 0.66
C ARG A 86 20.97 15.76 0.31
N GLY A 87 21.24 15.99 -0.98
CA GLY A 87 22.57 16.21 -1.54
C GLY A 87 22.76 17.66 -1.99
N GLU A 88 23.70 17.87 -2.90
CA GLU A 88 24.11 19.21 -3.36
C GLU A 88 23.18 19.83 -4.41
N THR A 89 22.34 19.02 -5.07
CA THR A 89 21.53 19.46 -6.20
C THR A 89 20.03 19.34 -5.90
N THR A 90 19.22 19.95 -6.77
CA THR A 90 17.75 19.87 -6.75
C THR A 90 17.21 18.47 -7.06
N HIS A 91 18.07 17.50 -7.40
CA HIS A 91 17.67 16.11 -7.62
C HIS A 91 16.90 15.54 -6.42
N TYR A 92 17.28 15.93 -5.20
CA TYR A 92 16.53 15.56 -3.99
C TYR A 92 15.05 15.93 -4.10
N ASP A 93 14.74 17.16 -4.51
CA ASP A 93 13.37 17.66 -4.57
C ASP A 93 12.59 16.95 -5.70
N THR A 94 13.23 16.66 -6.83
CA THR A 94 12.63 15.85 -7.90
C THR A 94 12.27 14.44 -7.41
N VAL A 95 13.24 13.71 -6.83
CA VAL A 95 13.02 12.32 -6.39
C VAL A 95 11.96 12.26 -5.28
N CYS A 96 12.03 13.15 -4.29
CA CYS A 96 11.04 13.18 -3.20
C CYS A 96 9.64 13.50 -3.71
N ASN A 97 9.49 14.57 -4.50
CA ASN A 97 8.17 15.04 -4.91
C ASN A 97 7.51 14.10 -5.92
N ASP A 98 8.27 13.59 -6.89
CA ASP A 98 7.69 12.81 -7.98
C ASP A 98 7.37 11.37 -7.57
N SER A 99 8.20 10.74 -6.71
CA SER A 99 7.87 9.44 -6.12
C SER A 99 6.65 9.53 -5.20
N SER A 100 6.57 10.56 -4.34
CA SER A 100 5.41 10.77 -3.47
C SER A 100 4.16 11.05 -4.30
N ARG A 101 4.25 11.87 -5.36
CA ARG A 101 3.12 12.15 -6.24
C ARG A 101 2.64 10.90 -6.95
N GLY A 102 3.55 10.06 -7.46
CA GLY A 102 3.20 8.78 -8.08
C GLY A 102 2.43 7.87 -7.12
N ILE A 103 2.90 7.73 -5.87
CA ILE A 103 2.20 6.95 -4.84
C ILE A 103 0.81 7.53 -4.55
N THR A 104 0.69 8.85 -4.38
CA THR A 104 -0.60 9.50 -4.12
C THR A 104 -1.60 9.27 -5.25
N LEU A 105 -1.17 9.40 -6.51
CA LEU A 105 -2.04 9.19 -7.67
C LEU A 105 -2.57 7.74 -7.73
N LEU A 106 -1.71 6.75 -7.44
CA LEU A 106 -2.12 5.35 -7.34
C LEU A 106 -3.08 5.11 -6.17
N GLY A 107 -2.82 5.71 -5.00
CA GLY A 107 -3.73 5.62 -3.85
C GLY A 107 -5.12 6.18 -4.17
N LEU A 108 -5.19 7.31 -4.89
CA LEU A 108 -6.46 7.89 -5.34
C LEU A 108 -7.20 7.04 -6.38
N GLN A 109 -6.50 6.15 -7.08
CA GLN A 109 -7.12 5.13 -7.96
C GLN A 109 -7.66 3.92 -7.19
N GLY A 110 -7.48 3.87 -5.87
CA GLY A 110 -8.05 2.85 -4.98
C GLY A 110 -7.04 1.84 -4.42
N LEU A 111 -5.75 1.96 -4.77
CA LEU A 111 -4.73 1.06 -4.23
C LEU A 111 -4.45 1.37 -2.76
N CYS A 112 -4.36 0.31 -1.93
CA CYS A 112 -4.08 0.44 -0.51
C CYS A 112 -2.57 0.56 -0.27
N ILE A 113 -2.02 1.78 -0.29
CA ILE A 113 -0.57 2.00 -0.24
C ILE A 113 -0.15 2.73 1.05
N GLY A 114 0.82 2.16 1.75
CA GLY A 114 1.56 2.82 2.83
C GLY A 114 2.85 3.44 2.31
N ASN A 115 3.01 4.76 2.45
CA ASN A 115 4.22 5.47 2.03
C ASN A 115 5.26 5.54 3.17
N GLY A 116 6.37 4.83 3.01
CA GLY A 116 7.54 4.85 3.88
C GLY A 116 8.81 5.36 3.18
N ILE A 117 8.69 6.18 2.13
CA ILE A 117 9.85 6.86 1.55
C ILE A 117 10.32 7.96 2.50
N LEU A 118 11.50 7.78 3.08
CA LEU A 118 12.12 8.77 3.97
C LEU A 118 12.71 9.91 3.16
N THR A 119 12.22 11.13 3.38
CA THR A 119 12.76 12.37 2.81
C THR A 119 13.46 13.15 3.92
N VAL A 120 14.79 13.09 3.98
CA VAL A 120 15.57 13.59 5.13
C VAL A 120 16.74 14.47 4.71
N GLU A 121 17.20 15.31 5.63
CA GLU A 121 18.29 16.24 5.38
C GLU A 121 19.67 15.62 5.62
N ASN A 122 19.76 14.52 6.39
CA ASN A 122 21.02 13.85 6.68
C ASN A 122 20.83 12.39 7.13
N ARG A 123 21.95 11.68 7.18
CA ARG A 123 22.01 10.26 7.56
C ARG A 123 21.47 9.96 8.96
N LYS A 124 21.81 10.77 9.96
CA LYS A 124 21.32 10.60 11.33
C LYS A 124 19.80 10.65 11.42
N GLN A 125 19.17 11.51 10.63
CA GLN A 125 17.70 11.55 10.54
C GLN A 125 17.12 10.28 9.92
N ALA A 126 17.78 9.69 8.91
CA ALA A 126 17.38 8.44 8.30
C ALA A 126 17.43 7.28 9.31
N GLU A 127 18.53 7.17 10.06
CA GLU A 127 18.75 6.10 11.06
C GLU A 127 17.64 6.10 12.12
N VAL A 128 17.37 7.25 12.74
CA VAL A 128 16.30 7.43 13.75
C VAL A 128 14.91 7.09 13.18
N ARG A 129 14.67 7.46 11.92
CA ARG A 129 13.37 7.20 11.27
C ARG A 129 13.19 5.73 10.90
N ALA A 130 14.27 5.08 10.52
CA ALA A 130 14.25 3.69 10.07
C ALA A 130 14.27 2.68 11.21
N ASP A 131 14.87 3.02 12.35
CA ASP A 131 15.04 2.11 13.48
C ASP A 131 13.67 1.55 13.96
N PRO A 132 13.47 0.21 13.90
CA PRO A 132 12.25 -0.44 14.37
C PRO A 132 11.94 -0.23 15.86
N LYS A 133 12.95 0.17 16.65
CA LYS A 133 12.84 0.43 18.10
C LYS A 133 12.67 1.91 18.44
N ASP A 134 12.81 2.80 17.46
CA ASP A 134 12.59 4.24 17.62
C ASP A 134 11.35 4.66 16.82
N GLN A 135 11.50 5.47 15.76
CA GLN A 135 10.33 5.99 15.04
C GLN A 135 9.68 4.98 14.08
N ASN A 136 10.36 3.87 13.77
CA ASN A 136 9.87 2.73 13.01
C ASN A 136 8.96 3.12 11.82
N LYS A 137 9.46 3.96 10.90
CA LYS A 137 8.65 4.43 9.76
C LYS A 137 8.31 3.31 8.78
N GLY A 138 9.10 2.24 8.74
CA GLY A 138 8.78 1.04 7.98
C GLY A 138 7.53 0.33 8.49
N GLY A 139 7.46 0.09 9.81
CA GLY A 139 6.27 -0.44 10.48
C GLY A 139 5.06 0.49 10.35
N GLY A 140 5.27 1.80 10.49
CA GLY A 140 4.22 2.80 10.27
C GLY A 140 3.63 2.76 8.85
N ALA A 141 4.46 2.58 7.83
CA ALA A 141 4.01 2.44 6.45
C ALA A 141 3.19 1.14 6.26
N ALA A 142 3.65 0.02 6.81
CA ALA A 142 2.89 -1.23 6.80
C ALA A 142 1.54 -1.11 7.50
N ALA A 143 1.49 -0.50 8.69
CA ALA A 143 0.25 -0.25 9.42
C ALA A 143 -0.73 0.61 8.58
N ALA A 144 -0.23 1.66 7.92
CA ALA A 144 -1.05 2.49 7.05
C ALA A 144 -1.66 1.70 5.87
N ALA A 145 -0.85 0.86 5.21
CA ALA A 145 -1.34 -0.02 4.14
C ALA A 145 -2.44 -0.96 4.65
N LEU A 146 -2.20 -1.66 5.77
CA LEU A 146 -3.16 -2.58 6.39
C LEU A 146 -4.47 -1.86 6.77
N HIS A 147 -4.41 -0.64 7.30
CA HIS A 147 -5.60 0.14 7.60
C HIS A 147 -6.42 0.44 6.36
N LEU A 148 -5.79 0.81 5.25
CA LEU A 148 -6.49 1.02 3.97
C LEU A 148 -7.14 -0.27 3.48
N VAL A 149 -6.44 -1.42 3.57
CA VAL A 149 -7.02 -2.72 3.23
C VAL A 149 -8.25 -3.04 4.09
N ALA A 150 -8.17 -2.78 5.40
CA ALA A 150 -9.29 -3.02 6.31
C ALA A 150 -10.50 -2.14 5.95
N LEU A 151 -10.28 -0.86 5.59
CA LEU A 151 -11.35 0.03 5.13
C LEU A 151 -11.94 -0.43 3.79
N ALA A 152 -11.10 -0.81 2.83
CA ALA A 152 -11.54 -1.32 1.53
C ALA A 152 -12.41 -2.59 1.70
N ARG A 153 -12.00 -3.53 2.57
CA ARG A 153 -12.78 -4.73 2.87
C ARG A 153 -14.09 -4.40 3.60
N LYS A 154 -14.06 -3.48 4.58
CA LYS A 154 -15.25 -3.06 5.34
C LYS A 154 -16.32 -2.43 4.45
N TRP A 155 -15.91 -1.60 3.49
CA TRP A 155 -16.85 -0.88 2.61
C TRP A 155 -17.18 -1.63 1.31
N GLY A 156 -16.30 -2.51 0.86
CA GLY A 156 -16.50 -3.37 -0.31
C GLY A 156 -17.29 -4.66 -0.02
N ALA A 157 -17.45 -5.04 1.25
CA ALA A 157 -18.29 -6.19 1.62
C ALA A 157 -19.75 -5.96 1.19
N PRO A 158 -20.47 -7.01 0.70
CA PRO A 158 -21.88 -6.89 0.40
C PRO A 158 -22.63 -6.37 1.63
N ARG A 159 -23.36 -5.26 1.49
CA ARG A 159 -24.22 -4.77 2.57
C ARG A 159 -25.28 -5.84 2.85
N ALA A 160 -25.41 -6.27 4.11
CA ALA A 160 -26.58 -7.04 4.53
C ALA A 160 -27.84 -6.24 4.14
N GLY A 161 -28.81 -6.94 3.52
CA GLY A 161 -29.82 -6.35 2.66
C GLY A 161 -30.58 -5.17 3.25
N VAL A 162 -30.38 -3.99 2.67
CA VAL A 162 -31.32 -2.87 2.75
C VAL A 162 -31.65 -2.47 1.32
N GLY A 163 -32.80 -2.94 0.83
CA GLY A 163 -33.31 -2.67 -0.52
C GLY A 163 -33.87 -3.91 -1.21
N PHE A 164 -34.82 -3.69 -2.14
CA PHE A 164 -35.38 -4.74 -3.00
C PHE A 164 -34.23 -5.43 -3.74
N GLN A 165 -34.02 -6.72 -3.46
CA GLN A 165 -33.12 -7.56 -4.26
C GLN A 165 -33.87 -7.91 -5.55
N PRO A 166 -33.50 -7.36 -6.73
CA PRO A 166 -34.02 -7.92 -7.96
C PRO A 166 -33.54 -9.38 -8.02
N ALA A 167 -34.46 -10.29 -8.34
CA ALA A 167 -34.13 -11.69 -8.57
C ALA A 167 -33.01 -11.74 -9.60
N ARG A 168 -31.83 -12.20 -9.18
CA ARG A 168 -30.71 -12.39 -10.09
C ARG A 168 -31.06 -13.58 -10.99
N ASP A 169 -30.87 -13.35 -12.28
CA ASP A 169 -30.99 -14.28 -13.40
C ASP A 169 -32.36 -14.42 -14.08
N GLU A 170 -32.81 -13.35 -14.74
CA GLU A 170 -33.38 -13.48 -16.09
C GLU A 170 -32.62 -12.55 -17.03
N TYR A 171 -31.50 -13.02 -17.57
CA TYR A 171 -31.04 -12.48 -18.85
C TYR A 171 -32.04 -12.92 -19.91
N GLN A 172 -33.08 -12.12 -20.17
CA GLN A 172 -33.84 -12.27 -21.41
C GLN A 172 -32.94 -11.85 -22.58
N ILE A 173 -32.29 -12.83 -23.19
CA ILE A 173 -31.64 -12.67 -24.47
C ILE A 173 -32.75 -12.41 -25.50
N ALA A 174 -32.88 -11.15 -25.92
CA ALA A 174 -33.76 -10.75 -27.00
C ALA A 174 -33.26 -11.39 -28.31
N GLY A 175 -33.79 -12.55 -28.66
CA GLY A 175 -33.35 -13.24 -29.88
C GLY A 175 -33.88 -14.65 -30.09
N GLN A 176 -35.19 -14.87 -29.98
CA GLN A 176 -35.86 -15.96 -30.71
C GLN A 176 -37.22 -15.49 -31.22
N SER A 177 -37.26 -15.05 -32.47
CA SER A 177 -38.50 -14.95 -33.25
C SER A 177 -39.11 -16.35 -33.38
N LYS A 178 -40.26 -16.59 -32.75
CA LYS A 178 -41.11 -17.73 -33.12
C LYS A 178 -41.99 -17.31 -34.30
N ASP A 179 -41.41 -17.29 -35.49
CA ASP A 179 -42.18 -17.55 -36.71
C ASP A 179 -42.29 -19.07 -36.85
N ASN A 180 -43.36 -19.62 -36.27
CA ASN A 180 -43.89 -20.92 -36.66
C ASN A 180 -45.35 -20.72 -37.05
N THR A 181 -45.58 -20.17 -38.25
CA THR A 181 -46.82 -20.38 -38.98
C THR A 181 -46.70 -21.67 -39.78
N SER A 182 -47.37 -22.71 -39.30
CA SER A 182 -47.70 -23.89 -40.09
C SER A 182 -49.17 -24.23 -39.88
N ALA A 183 -50.01 -23.71 -40.78
CA ALA A 183 -51.25 -24.30 -41.32
C ALA A 183 -51.77 -23.38 -42.43
#